data_AF-A0A9W6QFB2-F1
#
_entry.id   AF-A0A9W6QFB2-F1
#
_cell.length_a   1.000
_cell.length_b   1.000
_cell.length_c   1.000
_cell.angle_alpha   90.00
_cell.angle_beta   90.00
_cell.angle_gamma   90.00
#
_symmetry.space_group_name_H-M   'P 1'
#
loop_
_entity.id
_entity.type
_entity.pdbx_description
1 polymer ?
#
loop_
_entity_poly.entity_id
_entity_poly.type
_entity_poly.pdbx_seq_one_letter_code
_entity_poly.pdbx_strand_id
1 'polypeptide(L)'
;MTDRQPEEPPEAGRRRGRPDWGAVAALSGVAAALVALLAYLLPPDPPRPGPAPAPVVDSSAEPAPERTTPSPRRSPAPTPTPTPSDSPSPEPEPEPDAEPDPSPTAEAPVHLPPVPPAGCREAAAAVAAYRRDAGSTRGSQADAANLAYQGLMRAGTDADPPVRPTIVRLAQEFQELGFRLNGMVMADPNEVVTDINADLATLDRQCGSGS
;
A
#
# COMPACT_ATOMS: atom_id res chain seq x y z
N MET A 1 -61.32 41.02 22.02
CA MET A 1 -61.04 39.60 22.29
C MET A 1 -60.49 39.05 20.98
N THR A 2 -59.22 39.33 20.63
CA THR A 2 -58.02 38.49 20.89
C THR A 2 -58.27 37.04 20.47
N ASP A 3 -57.61 36.52 19.43
CA ASP A 3 -56.19 36.20 19.47
C ASP A 3 -55.46 36.30 18.11
N ARG A 4 -54.21 36.76 18.16
CA ARG A 4 -53.24 36.74 17.06
C ARG A 4 -52.53 35.39 17.08
N GLN A 5 -52.51 34.67 15.97
CA GLN A 5 -51.59 33.56 15.79
C GLN A 5 -50.18 34.08 15.50
N PRO A 6 -49.12 33.55 16.14
CA PRO A 6 -47.75 33.86 15.78
C PRO A 6 -47.29 33.07 14.55
N GLU A 7 -46.62 33.75 13.62
CA GLU A 7 -45.79 33.17 12.56
C GLU A 7 -44.67 32.30 13.15
N GLU A 8 -44.58 31.05 12.72
CA GLU A 8 -43.39 30.21 12.90
C GLU A 8 -42.40 30.46 11.75
N PRO A 9 -41.11 30.73 12.03
CA PRO A 9 -40.08 30.86 11.01
C PRO A 9 -39.56 29.49 10.54
N PRO A 10 -39.00 29.38 9.32
CA PRO A 10 -38.39 28.16 8.81
C PRO A 10 -36.92 28.07 9.24
N GLU A 11 -36.58 27.13 10.13
CA GLU A 11 -35.17 26.80 10.41
C GLU A 11 -34.77 25.45 9.80
N ALA A 12 -33.89 25.56 8.81
CA ALA A 12 -33.07 24.51 8.27
C ALA A 12 -32.06 24.01 9.32
N GLY A 13 -31.92 22.69 9.46
CA GLY A 13 -30.91 22.11 10.36
C GLY A 13 -30.61 20.66 10.02
N ARG A 14 -29.86 20.43 8.94
CA ARG A 14 -29.23 19.13 8.65
C ARG A 14 -28.33 18.74 9.84
N ARG A 15 -28.84 17.87 10.72
CA ARG A 15 -28.03 17.21 11.74
C ARG A 15 -27.11 16.21 11.05
N ARG A 16 -25.87 16.61 10.82
CA ARG A 16 -24.75 15.67 10.55
C ARG A 16 -24.68 14.72 11.74
N GLY A 17 -24.97 13.44 11.50
CA GLY A 17 -24.90 12.38 12.51
C GLY A 17 -23.50 12.30 13.09
N ARG A 18 -23.36 12.69 14.35
CA ARG A 18 -22.18 12.33 15.14
C ARG A 18 -22.25 10.82 15.40
N PRO A 19 -21.17 10.06 15.20
CA PRO A 19 -21.11 8.66 15.59
C PRO A 19 -21.43 8.51 17.07
N ASP A 20 -22.34 7.59 17.39
CA ASP A 20 -22.79 7.31 18.74
C ASP A 20 -21.74 6.45 19.45
N TRP A 21 -20.74 7.11 20.04
CA TRP A 21 -19.61 6.48 20.73
C TRP A 21 -20.02 5.56 21.89
N GLY A 22 -21.25 5.69 22.40
CA GLY A 22 -21.82 4.80 23.42
C GLY A 22 -22.04 3.37 22.92
N ALA A 23 -22.41 3.19 21.64
CA ALA A 23 -22.61 1.86 21.05
C ALA A 23 -21.29 1.11 20.82
N VAL A 24 -20.20 1.84 20.58
CA VAL A 24 -18.86 1.25 20.38
C VAL A 24 -18.28 0.70 21.69
N ALA A 25 -18.61 1.33 22.84
CA ALA A 25 -18.14 0.86 24.14
C ALA A 25 -18.80 -0.45 24.61
N ALA A 26 -20.04 -0.73 24.19
CA ALA A 26 -20.75 -1.96 24.57
C ALA A 26 -20.22 -3.21 23.85
N LEU A 27 -19.70 -3.08 22.62
CA LEU A 27 -19.15 -4.21 21.86
C LEU A 27 -17.74 -4.63 22.34
N SER A 28 -16.96 -3.72 22.93
CA SER A 28 -15.60 -4.05 23.41
C SER A 28 -15.60 -5.00 24.61
N GLY A 29 -16.61 -4.90 25.50
CA GLY A 29 -16.74 -5.78 26.66
C GLY A 29 -16.94 -7.25 26.29
N VAL A 30 -17.69 -7.52 25.21
CA VAL A 30 -17.96 -8.89 24.74
C VAL A 30 -16.70 -9.52 24.14
N ALA A 31 -15.90 -8.75 23.39
CA ALA A 31 -14.64 -9.22 22.83
C ALA A 31 -13.64 -9.60 23.94
N ALA A 32 -13.50 -8.77 24.98
CA ALA A 32 -12.63 -9.07 26.12
C ALA A 32 -13.07 -10.34 26.88
N ALA A 33 -14.38 -10.52 27.09
CA ALA A 33 -14.92 -11.72 27.73
C ALA A 33 -14.70 -12.99 26.88
N LEU A 34 -14.82 -12.90 25.55
CA LEU A 34 -14.54 -14.03 24.66
C LEU A 34 -13.05 -14.39 24.64
N VAL A 35 -12.14 -13.40 24.66
CA VAL A 35 -10.70 -13.66 24.75
C VAL A 35 -10.34 -14.29 26.09
N ALA A 36 -10.90 -13.80 27.20
CA ALA A 36 -10.70 -14.40 28.52
C ALA A 36 -11.26 -15.83 28.60
N LEU A 37 -12.41 -16.09 27.98
CA LEU A 37 -13.00 -17.43 27.90
C LEU A 37 -12.13 -18.38 27.07
N LEU A 38 -11.63 -17.94 25.92
CA LEU A 38 -10.69 -18.72 25.09
C LEU A 38 -9.39 -19.00 25.83
N ALA A 39 -8.82 -18.01 26.52
CA ALA A 39 -7.62 -18.19 27.35
C ALA A 39 -7.86 -19.13 28.54
N TYR A 40 -9.08 -19.17 29.08
CA TYR A 40 -9.45 -20.13 30.14
C TYR A 40 -9.65 -21.55 29.61
N LEU A 41 -10.16 -21.69 28.38
CA LEU A 41 -10.44 -23.00 27.77
C LEU A 41 -9.22 -23.63 27.07
N LEU A 42 -8.21 -22.84 26.68
CA LEU A 42 -6.94 -23.37 26.20
C LEU A 42 -6.05 -23.76 27.39
N PRO A 43 -5.70 -25.04 27.55
CA PRO A 43 -4.75 -25.45 28.58
C PRO A 43 -3.43 -24.68 28.41
N PRO A 44 -2.79 -24.22 29.49
CA PRO A 44 -1.46 -23.63 29.38
C PRO A 44 -0.53 -24.64 28.72
N ASP A 45 0.25 -24.19 27.74
CA ASP A 45 1.27 -25.03 27.12
C ASP A 45 2.16 -25.61 28.23
N PRO A 46 2.44 -26.92 28.20
CA PRO A 46 3.36 -27.50 29.15
C PRO A 46 4.69 -26.75 29.06
N PRO A 47 5.37 -26.52 30.19
CA PRO A 47 6.67 -25.85 30.18
C PRO A 47 7.56 -26.58 29.19
N ARG A 48 8.04 -25.85 28.17
CA ARG A 48 8.95 -26.42 27.19
C ARG A 48 10.10 -27.05 27.96
N PRO A 49 10.47 -28.32 27.66
CA PRO A 49 11.68 -28.91 28.19
C PRO A 49 12.81 -27.91 28.00
N GLY A 50 13.48 -27.54 29.10
CA GLY A 50 14.65 -26.68 29.03
C GLY A 50 15.63 -27.25 28.01
N PRO A 51 16.37 -26.41 27.28
CA PRO A 51 17.32 -26.89 26.27
C PRO A 51 18.21 -27.95 26.92
N ALA A 52 18.11 -29.18 26.42
CA ALA A 52 19.04 -30.23 26.79
C ALA A 52 20.46 -29.68 26.55
N PRO A 53 21.41 -29.86 27.48
CA PRO A 53 22.76 -29.37 27.30
C PRO A 53 23.29 -29.91 25.97
N ALA A 54 23.60 -28.98 25.06
CA ALA A 54 24.12 -29.33 23.75
C ALA A 54 25.40 -30.16 23.95
N PRO A 55 25.57 -31.28 23.22
CA PRO A 55 26.86 -31.95 23.20
C PRO A 55 27.91 -30.96 22.68
N VAL A 56 28.94 -30.73 23.47
CA VAL A 56 30.17 -30.03 23.04
C VAL A 56 30.83 -30.88 21.96
N VAL A 57 30.50 -30.60 20.71
CA VAL A 57 31.25 -31.09 19.55
C VAL A 57 32.43 -30.15 19.34
N ASP A 58 33.56 -30.57 19.90
CA ASP A 58 34.88 -30.18 19.42
C ASP A 58 35.02 -30.73 18.00
N SER A 59 34.97 -29.85 17.00
CA SER A 59 35.16 -30.19 15.59
C SER A 59 36.08 -29.17 14.96
N SER A 60 37.34 -29.30 15.37
CA SER A 60 38.51 -28.96 14.57
C SER A 60 38.48 -29.75 13.25
N ALA A 61 38.02 -29.12 12.18
CA ALA A 61 38.47 -29.39 10.80
C ALA A 61 38.05 -28.22 9.91
N GLU A 62 39.01 -27.34 9.67
CA GLU A 62 38.97 -26.28 8.66
C GLU A 62 39.21 -26.91 7.28
N PRO A 63 38.26 -26.83 6.32
CA PRO A 63 38.54 -27.02 4.92
C PRO A 63 38.77 -25.65 4.26
N ALA A 64 39.98 -25.46 3.74
CA ALA A 64 40.35 -24.30 2.95
C ALA A 64 39.41 -24.11 1.74
N PRO A 65 38.86 -22.91 1.50
CA PRO A 65 38.06 -22.66 0.30
C PRO A 65 38.97 -22.54 -0.94
N GLU A 66 38.78 -23.44 -1.90
CA GLU A 66 39.33 -23.32 -3.24
C GLU A 66 38.70 -22.10 -3.93
N ARG A 67 39.52 -21.07 -4.17
CA ARG A 67 39.14 -19.87 -4.92
C ARG A 67 38.99 -20.23 -6.40
N THR A 68 37.75 -20.30 -6.88
CA THR A 68 37.48 -20.32 -8.32
C THR A 68 37.54 -18.89 -8.85
N THR A 69 38.57 -18.62 -9.65
CA THR A 69 38.81 -17.34 -10.33
C THR A 69 37.72 -17.09 -11.37
N PRO A 70 36.92 -16.01 -11.27
CA PRO A 70 35.94 -15.70 -12.30
C PRO A 70 36.63 -15.22 -13.59
N SER A 71 36.17 -15.77 -14.71
CA SER A 71 36.62 -15.44 -16.07
C SER A 71 36.25 -13.99 -16.44
N PRO A 72 37.13 -13.22 -17.12
CA PRO A 72 36.88 -11.81 -17.44
C PRO A 72 35.75 -11.67 -18.48
N ARG A 73 34.72 -10.91 -18.10
CA ARG A 73 33.58 -10.53 -18.95
C ARG A 73 34.06 -9.59 -20.06
N ARG A 74 33.69 -9.89 -21.31
CA ARG A 74 34.03 -9.08 -22.49
C ARG A 74 33.39 -7.70 -22.41
N SER A 75 34.19 -6.67 -22.69
CA SER A 75 33.79 -5.26 -22.77
C SER A 75 32.80 -5.05 -23.92
N PRO A 76 31.65 -4.40 -23.71
CA PRO A 76 30.74 -4.06 -24.80
C PRO A 76 31.33 -2.95 -25.68
N ALA A 77 31.10 -3.07 -26.99
CA ALA A 77 31.55 -2.13 -28.01
C ALA A 77 30.80 -0.77 -27.90
N PRO A 78 31.45 0.36 -28.26
CA PRO A 78 30.83 1.67 -28.17
C PRO A 78 29.65 1.81 -29.12
N THR A 79 28.58 2.42 -28.60
CA THR A 79 27.36 2.77 -29.34
C THR A 79 27.63 4.01 -30.20
N PRO A 80 27.19 4.05 -31.48
CA PRO A 80 27.44 5.19 -32.35
C PRO A 80 26.70 6.45 -31.88
N THR A 81 27.39 7.59 -32.01
CA THR A 81 26.89 8.93 -31.74
C THR A 81 25.82 9.33 -32.77
N PRO A 82 24.62 9.78 -32.35
CA PRO A 82 23.62 10.28 -33.29
C PRO A 82 24.06 11.62 -33.88
N THR A 83 23.97 11.72 -35.21
CA THR A 83 24.16 12.94 -35.99
C THR A 83 22.96 13.87 -35.78
N PRO A 84 23.15 15.17 -35.49
CA PRO A 84 22.04 16.11 -35.37
C PRO A 84 21.36 16.30 -36.74
N SER A 85 20.04 16.20 -36.74
CA SER A 85 19.17 16.49 -37.88
C SER A 85 18.84 17.99 -37.94
N ASP A 86 18.78 18.51 -39.16
CA ASP A 86 18.64 19.92 -39.48
C ASP A 86 17.39 20.60 -38.87
N SER A 87 17.61 21.86 -38.51
CA SER A 87 16.61 22.82 -38.02
C SER A 87 15.56 23.11 -39.11
N PRO A 88 14.25 22.92 -38.86
CA PRO A 88 13.24 23.39 -39.79
C PRO A 88 13.23 24.92 -39.87
N SER A 89 12.95 25.39 -41.08
CA SER A 89 12.80 26.78 -41.50
C SER A 89 11.56 27.41 -40.85
N PRO A 90 11.57 28.71 -40.49
CA PRO A 90 10.42 29.37 -39.90
C PRO A 90 9.22 29.45 -40.85
N GLU A 91 8.07 29.08 -40.33
CA GLU A 91 6.76 29.16 -40.98
C GLU A 91 6.28 30.63 -41.06
N PRO A 92 5.56 31.04 -42.12
CA PRO A 92 5.15 32.44 -42.33
C PRO A 92 4.15 32.97 -41.29
N GLU A 93 4.21 34.29 -41.12
CA GLU A 93 3.34 35.12 -40.28
C GLU A 93 1.86 35.00 -40.71
N PRO A 94 0.93 34.68 -39.80
CA PRO A 94 -0.50 34.67 -40.12
C PRO A 94 -1.05 36.09 -40.26
N GLU A 95 -1.92 36.28 -41.27
CA GLU A 95 -2.71 37.50 -41.50
C GLU A 95 -3.72 37.76 -40.36
N PRO A 96 -4.06 39.03 -40.08
CA PRO A 96 -4.91 39.40 -38.97
C PRO A 96 -6.41 39.27 -39.27
N ASP A 97 -7.10 38.86 -38.21
CA ASP A 97 -8.43 39.27 -37.75
C ASP A 97 -9.68 38.94 -38.57
N ALA A 98 -10.50 38.09 -37.96
CA ALA A 98 -11.96 38.24 -37.98
C ALA A 98 -12.43 38.52 -36.54
N GLU A 99 -13.19 39.60 -36.35
CA GLU A 99 -13.82 39.93 -35.07
C GLU A 99 -14.65 38.75 -34.55
N PRO A 100 -14.49 38.33 -33.28
CA PRO A 100 -15.22 37.20 -32.75
C PRO A 100 -16.69 37.57 -32.51
N ASP A 101 -17.57 36.78 -33.13
CA ASP A 101 -18.99 36.69 -32.84
C ASP A 101 -19.20 36.44 -31.32
N PRO A 102 -20.16 37.10 -30.64
CA PRO A 102 -20.41 36.90 -29.21
C PRO A 102 -20.65 35.42 -28.89
N SER A 103 -19.62 34.79 -28.31
CA SER A 103 -19.64 33.39 -27.92
C SER A 103 -20.83 33.11 -26.99
N PRO A 104 -21.60 32.03 -27.23
CA PRO A 104 -22.64 31.60 -26.30
C PRO A 104 -22.01 31.38 -24.93
N THR A 105 -22.63 31.94 -23.89
CA THR A 105 -22.23 31.72 -22.50
C THR A 105 -22.29 30.23 -22.22
N ALA A 106 -21.15 29.55 -22.34
CA ALA A 106 -21.01 28.15 -22.01
C ALA A 106 -21.28 28.01 -20.50
N GLU A 107 -22.32 27.26 -20.14
CA GLU A 107 -22.53 26.83 -18.76
C GLU A 107 -21.23 26.19 -18.25
N ALA A 108 -20.78 26.63 -17.09
CA ALA A 108 -19.55 26.14 -16.50
C ALA A 108 -19.64 24.61 -16.36
N PRO A 109 -18.67 23.84 -16.89
CA PRO A 109 -18.71 22.39 -16.79
C PRO A 109 -18.75 21.99 -15.31
N VAL A 110 -19.71 21.14 -14.97
CA VAL A 110 -19.83 20.57 -13.63
C VAL A 110 -18.62 19.67 -13.41
N HIS A 111 -17.66 20.13 -12.60
CA HIS A 111 -16.53 19.33 -12.17
C HIS A 111 -17.01 18.25 -11.21
N LEU A 112 -17.16 17.03 -11.73
CA LEU A 112 -17.34 15.84 -10.91
C LEU A 112 -15.99 15.48 -10.27
N PRO A 113 -15.99 15.05 -8.99
CA PRO A 113 -14.78 14.55 -8.38
C PRO A 113 -14.31 13.32 -9.17
N PRO A 114 -13.00 13.21 -9.43
CA PRO A 114 -12.48 12.09 -10.16
C PRO A 114 -12.61 10.80 -9.36
N VAL A 115 -12.97 9.74 -10.07
CA VAL A 115 -13.10 8.40 -9.52
C VAL A 115 -11.70 7.79 -9.46
N PRO A 116 -11.24 7.29 -8.30
CA PRO A 116 -9.95 6.64 -8.21
C PRO A 116 -9.93 5.35 -9.06
N PRO A 117 -8.77 4.97 -9.64
CA PRO A 117 -8.64 3.73 -10.39
C PRO A 117 -9.06 2.50 -9.56
N ALA A 118 -9.60 1.49 -10.23
CA ALA A 118 -9.94 0.21 -9.61
C ALA A 118 -8.71 -0.44 -8.96
N GLY A 119 -8.92 -1.10 -7.81
CA GLY A 119 -7.87 -1.76 -7.03
C GLY A 119 -7.10 -0.84 -6.06
N CYS A 120 -7.15 0.49 -6.24
CA CYS A 120 -6.47 1.43 -5.34
C CYS A 120 -6.98 1.38 -3.91
N ARG A 121 -8.30 1.29 -3.73
CA ARG A 121 -8.92 1.30 -2.40
C ARG A 121 -8.62 0.02 -1.63
N GLU A 122 -8.68 -1.12 -2.31
CA GLU A 122 -8.41 -2.45 -1.77
C GLU A 122 -6.93 -2.60 -1.42
N ALA A 123 -6.02 -2.15 -2.29
CA ALA A 123 -4.59 -2.15 -2.02
C ALA A 123 -4.25 -1.28 -0.81
N ALA A 124 -4.81 -0.05 -0.74
CA ALA A 124 -4.63 0.83 0.40
C ALA A 124 -5.16 0.22 1.71
N ALA A 125 -6.31 -0.49 1.65
CA ALA A 125 -6.87 -1.19 2.79
C ALA A 125 -5.97 -2.34 3.28
N ALA A 126 -5.39 -3.12 2.36
CA ALA A 126 -4.46 -4.21 2.70
C ALA A 126 -3.20 -3.67 3.40
N VAL A 127 -2.62 -2.59 2.88
CA VAL A 127 -1.44 -1.94 3.47
C VAL A 127 -1.77 -1.30 4.82
N ALA A 128 -2.93 -0.69 4.96
CA ALA A 128 -3.38 -0.13 6.23
C ALA A 128 -3.60 -1.23 7.29
N ALA A 129 -4.10 -2.40 6.90
CA ALA A 129 -4.21 -3.56 7.78
C ALA A 129 -2.82 -4.04 8.25
N TYR A 130 -1.86 -4.18 7.34
CA TYR A 130 -0.47 -4.52 7.71
C TYR A 130 0.08 -3.59 8.79
N ARG A 131 -0.01 -2.27 8.57
CA ARG A 131 0.53 -1.27 9.53
C ARG A 131 -0.14 -1.34 10.90
N ARG A 132 -1.41 -1.76 10.95
CA ARG A 132 -2.16 -1.94 12.19
C ARG A 132 -1.77 -3.22 12.92
N ASP A 133 -1.60 -4.31 12.17
CA ASP A 133 -1.56 -5.67 12.70
C ASP A 133 -0.14 -6.24 12.85
N ALA A 134 0.87 -5.65 12.20
CA ALA A 134 2.25 -6.12 12.23
C ALA A 134 2.83 -6.25 13.65
N GLY A 135 2.33 -5.48 14.62
CA GLY A 135 2.77 -5.57 16.01
C GLY A 135 4.27 -5.33 16.19
N SER A 136 4.80 -5.68 17.36
CA SER A 136 6.22 -5.50 17.71
C SER A 136 7.07 -6.77 17.61
N THR A 137 6.45 -7.93 17.38
CA THR A 137 7.16 -9.20 17.31
C THR A 137 7.39 -9.62 15.86
N ARG A 138 8.48 -10.35 15.62
CA ARG A 138 8.78 -10.89 14.28
C ARG A 138 7.65 -11.77 13.74
N GLY A 139 7.03 -12.58 14.60
CA GLY A 139 5.91 -13.45 14.22
C GLY A 139 4.68 -12.66 13.80
N SER A 140 4.25 -11.68 14.61
CA SER A 140 3.11 -10.82 14.25
C SER A 140 3.35 -10.03 12.96
N GLN A 141 4.59 -9.59 12.71
CA GLN A 141 4.95 -8.91 11.47
C GLN A 141 4.83 -9.84 10.26
N ALA A 142 5.27 -11.09 10.40
CA ALA A 142 5.19 -12.09 9.34
C ALA A 142 3.72 -12.44 9.01
N ASP A 143 2.89 -12.63 10.03
CA ASP A 143 1.47 -12.92 9.86
C ASP A 143 0.75 -11.76 9.16
N ALA A 144 1.02 -10.52 9.58
CA ALA A 144 0.46 -9.33 8.93
C ALA A 144 0.94 -9.18 7.48
N ALA A 145 2.22 -9.47 7.20
CA ALA A 145 2.76 -9.42 5.84
C ALA A 145 2.07 -10.45 4.93
N ASN A 146 1.82 -11.67 5.42
CA ASN A 146 1.08 -12.70 4.69
C ASN A 146 -0.36 -12.28 4.38
N LEU A 147 -1.04 -11.62 5.33
CA LEU A 147 -2.39 -11.08 5.10
C LEU A 147 -2.39 -9.96 4.05
N ALA A 148 -1.40 -9.07 4.11
CA ALA A 148 -1.24 -8.00 3.12
C ALA A 148 -0.99 -8.55 1.72
N TYR A 149 -0.14 -9.57 1.58
CA TYR A 149 0.08 -10.28 0.33
C TYR A 149 -1.25 -10.79 -0.28
N GLN A 150 -2.06 -11.49 0.51
CA GLN A 150 -3.35 -12.01 0.04
C GLN A 150 -4.31 -10.88 -0.37
N GLY A 151 -4.35 -9.80 0.42
CA GLY A 151 -5.15 -8.61 0.11
C GLY A 151 -4.71 -7.93 -1.19
N LEU A 152 -3.41 -7.77 -1.40
CA LEU A 152 -2.85 -7.16 -2.60
C LEU A 152 -3.02 -8.05 -3.84
N MET A 153 -2.90 -9.37 -3.71
CA MET A 153 -3.19 -10.29 -4.82
C MET A 153 -4.65 -10.18 -5.27
N ARG A 154 -5.60 -10.08 -4.33
CA ARG A 154 -7.01 -9.81 -4.65
C ARG A 154 -7.18 -8.41 -5.27
N ALA A 155 -6.53 -7.38 -4.73
CA ALA A 155 -6.62 -6.04 -5.31
C ALA A 155 -6.07 -6.00 -6.75
N GLY A 156 -5.00 -6.75 -7.02
CA GLY A 156 -4.35 -6.80 -8.33
C GLY A 156 -5.16 -7.50 -9.41
N THR A 157 -6.11 -8.39 -9.08
CA THR A 157 -6.98 -9.02 -10.09
C THR A 157 -7.99 -8.06 -10.68
N ASP A 158 -8.47 -7.11 -9.87
CA ASP A 158 -9.48 -6.12 -10.25
C ASP A 158 -8.87 -4.75 -10.58
N ALA A 159 -7.53 -4.63 -10.49
CA ALA A 159 -6.83 -3.36 -10.67
C ALA A 159 -6.81 -2.90 -12.13
N ASP A 160 -6.96 -1.59 -12.32
CA ASP A 160 -6.81 -0.97 -13.62
C ASP A 160 -5.38 -1.18 -14.18
N PRO A 161 -5.22 -1.29 -15.52
CA PRO A 161 -3.92 -1.57 -16.16
C PRO A 161 -2.73 -0.72 -15.69
N PRO A 162 -2.83 0.61 -15.46
CA PRO A 162 -1.70 1.41 -15.02
C PRO A 162 -1.26 1.15 -13.56
N VAL A 163 -2.17 0.69 -12.69
CA VAL A 163 -1.90 0.49 -11.25
C VAL A 163 -1.52 -0.96 -10.94
N ARG A 164 -2.05 -1.90 -11.73
CA ARG A 164 -1.86 -3.34 -11.53
C ARG A 164 -0.39 -3.77 -11.34
N PRO A 165 0.60 -3.33 -12.14
CA PRO A 165 1.98 -3.75 -11.95
C PRO A 165 2.55 -3.41 -10.58
N THR A 166 2.23 -2.21 -10.07
CA THR A 166 2.67 -1.75 -8.74
C THR A 166 2.04 -2.59 -7.63
N ILE A 167 0.73 -2.89 -7.73
CA ILE A 167 0.03 -3.72 -6.73
C ILE A 167 0.61 -5.14 -6.70
N VAL A 168 0.88 -5.74 -7.87
CA VAL A 168 1.47 -7.09 -7.95
C VAL A 168 2.89 -7.12 -7.40
N ARG A 169 3.70 -6.09 -7.67
CA ARG A 169 5.06 -5.99 -7.12
C ARG A 169 5.04 -5.84 -5.61
N LEU A 170 4.19 -4.97 -5.06
CA LEU A 170 3.95 -4.86 -3.62
C LEU A 170 3.55 -6.21 -3.00
N ALA A 171 2.68 -6.97 -3.65
CA ALA A 171 2.30 -8.29 -3.15
C ALA A 171 3.54 -9.20 -3.01
N GLN A 172 4.39 -9.26 -4.04
CA GLN A 172 5.62 -10.05 -4.01
C GLN A 172 6.59 -9.60 -2.90
N GLU A 173 6.73 -8.30 -2.69
CA GLU A 173 7.58 -7.76 -1.62
C GLU A 173 7.05 -8.14 -0.22
N PHE A 174 5.73 -8.08 0.00
CA PHE A 174 5.13 -8.55 1.26
C PHE A 174 5.30 -10.06 1.48
N GLN A 175 5.23 -10.85 0.41
CA GLN A 175 5.52 -12.29 0.48
C GLN A 175 6.99 -12.53 0.86
N GLU A 176 7.91 -11.81 0.24
CA GLU A 176 9.34 -11.89 0.56
C GLU A 176 9.63 -11.45 1.99
N LEU A 177 9.03 -10.35 2.44
CA LEU A 177 9.12 -9.89 3.82
C LEU A 177 8.64 -10.98 4.79
N GLY A 178 7.51 -11.64 4.50
CA GLY A 178 7.02 -12.78 5.26
C GLY A 178 8.04 -13.92 5.32
N PHE A 179 8.72 -14.24 4.22
CA PHE A 179 9.76 -15.26 4.19
C PHE A 179 11.01 -14.89 5.02
N ARG A 180 11.49 -13.65 4.90
CA ARG A 180 12.64 -13.15 5.67
C ARG A 180 12.32 -13.10 7.17
N LEU A 181 11.12 -12.64 7.54
CA LEU A 181 10.68 -12.58 8.94
C LEU A 181 10.53 -13.97 9.57
N ASN A 182 10.06 -14.97 8.81
CA ASN A 182 9.98 -16.36 9.29
C ASN A 182 11.34 -17.07 9.35
N GLY A 183 12.42 -16.43 8.91
CA GLY A 183 13.76 -17.05 8.83
C GLY A 183 13.90 -18.08 7.72
N MET A 184 12.97 -18.12 6.75
CA MET A 184 13.09 -18.99 5.58
C MET A 184 14.13 -18.48 4.58
N VAL A 185 14.40 -17.18 4.58
CA VAL A 185 15.43 -16.53 3.77
C VAL A 185 16.34 -15.72 4.69
N MET A 186 17.64 -16.02 4.66
CA MET A 186 18.66 -15.30 5.43
C MET A 186 19.07 -14.01 4.71
N ALA A 187 18.15 -13.04 4.68
CA ALA A 187 18.39 -11.70 4.15
C ALA A 187 17.78 -10.65 5.09
N ASP A 188 18.26 -9.40 5.03
CA ASP A 188 17.82 -8.34 5.93
C ASP A 188 16.37 -7.91 5.63
N PRO A 189 15.42 -8.03 6.56
CA PRO A 189 14.05 -7.56 6.33
C PRO A 189 13.94 -6.06 6.03
N ASN A 190 14.91 -5.24 6.48
CA ASN A 190 14.84 -3.78 6.31
C ASN A 190 15.01 -3.32 4.85
N GLU A 191 15.71 -4.12 4.04
CA GLU A 191 15.86 -3.88 2.60
C GLU A 191 14.50 -3.95 1.91
N VAL A 192 13.74 -5.03 2.14
CA VAL A 192 12.40 -5.21 1.57
C VAL A 192 11.42 -4.15 2.08
N VAL A 193 11.53 -3.75 3.35
CA VAL A 193 10.71 -2.64 3.88
C VAL A 193 11.01 -1.32 3.15
N THR A 194 12.25 -1.10 2.74
CA THR A 194 12.64 0.08 1.96
C THR A 194 12.00 0.05 0.57
N ASP A 195 12.05 -1.10 -0.10
CA ASP A 195 11.42 -1.29 -1.41
C ASP A 195 9.89 -1.11 -1.34
N ILE A 196 9.24 -1.74 -0.35
CA ILE A 196 7.81 -1.56 -0.08
C ILE A 196 7.47 -0.08 0.07
N ASN A 197 8.25 0.69 0.82
CA ASN A 197 7.96 2.11 1.01
C ASN A 197 8.10 2.93 -0.28
N ALA A 198 9.09 2.62 -1.13
CA ALA A 198 9.25 3.26 -2.44
C ALA A 198 8.07 2.94 -3.38
N ASP A 199 7.58 1.71 -3.32
CA ASP A 199 6.46 1.23 -4.09
C ASP A 199 5.11 1.78 -3.62
N LEU A 200 4.92 1.92 -2.31
CA LEU A 200 3.76 2.61 -1.74
C LEU A 200 3.70 4.07 -2.17
N ALA A 201 4.83 4.77 -2.27
CA ALA A 201 4.85 6.13 -2.79
C ALA A 201 4.49 6.19 -4.28
N THR A 202 4.84 5.16 -5.05
CA THR A 202 4.44 5.04 -6.46
C THR A 202 2.95 4.74 -6.59
N LEU A 203 2.42 3.84 -5.76
CA LEU A 203 1.00 3.52 -5.70
C LEU A 203 0.17 4.76 -5.32
N ASP A 204 0.61 5.53 -4.33
CA ASP A 204 -0.07 6.76 -3.90
C ASP A 204 -0.17 7.79 -5.04
N ARG A 205 0.91 7.98 -5.81
CA ARG A 205 0.89 8.83 -7.01
C ARG A 205 -0.07 8.32 -8.08
N GLN A 206 -0.15 7.01 -8.30
CA GLN A 206 -1.04 6.41 -9.30
C GLN A 206 -2.51 6.49 -8.87
N CYS A 207 -2.78 6.36 -7.58
CA CYS A 207 -4.13 6.41 -7.03
C CYS A 207 -4.64 7.84 -6.77
N GLY A 208 -3.72 8.80 -6.57
CA GLY A 208 -4.04 10.21 -6.35
C GLY A 208 -4.09 11.07 -7.60
N SER A 209 -3.45 10.65 -8.70
CA SER A 209 -3.38 11.40 -9.96
C SER A 209 -4.68 11.42 -10.79
N GLY A 210 -5.77 10.85 -10.26
CA GLY A 210 -7.10 11.11 -10.77
C GLY A 210 -7.60 12.54 -10.51
N SER A 211 -7.08 13.21 -9.46
CA SER A 211 -7.54 14.50 -8.89
C SER A 211 -7.42 15.72 -9.80
#